data_AF-A0A4Y2HJ59-F1
#
_entry.id   AF-A0A4Y2HJ59-F1
#
_cell.length_a   1.000
_cell.length_b   1.000
_cell.length_c   1.000
_cell.angle_alpha   90.00
_cell.angle_beta   90.00
_cell.angle_gamma   90.00
#
_symmetry.space_group_name_H-M   'P 1'
#
loop_
_entity.id
_entity.type
_entity.pdbx_description
1 polymer ?
#
loop_
_entity_poly.entity_id
_entity_poly.type
_entity_poly.pdbx_seq_one_letter_code
_entity_poly.pdbx_strand_id
1 'polypeptide(L)' 'RDPNAPKVSKALYVRCGRQFLGEDTPAEFLIGSQPELDSNRINIVRRVFRRAQRIARSKNRRSVIDSDVLLAMPPQT' A
#
# COMPACT_ATOMS: atom_id res chain seq x y z
N ARG A 1 0.30 -16.21 8.02
CA ARG A 1 0.56 -14.75 8.08
C ARG A 1 1.53 -14.56 9.25
N ASP A 2 2.74 -14.04 9.02
CA ASP A 2 3.76 -13.91 10.08
C ASP A 2 3.26 -12.91 11.15
N PRO A 3 3.05 -13.33 12.41
CA PRO A 3 2.57 -12.44 13.48
C PRO A 3 3.60 -11.37 13.87
N ASN A 4 4.88 -11.57 13.53
CA ASN A 4 5.96 -10.63 13.78
C ASN A 4 6.20 -9.66 12.63
N ALA A 5 5.48 -9.80 11.51
CA ALA A 5 5.59 -8.87 10.41
C ALA A 5 5.11 -7.47 10.84
N PRO A 6 5.81 -6.39 10.42
CA PRO A 6 5.37 -5.03 10.70
C PRO A 6 3.94 -4.79 10.21
N LYS A 7 3.09 -4.21 11.06
CA LYS A 7 1.68 -3.97 10.74
C LYS A 7 1.54 -2.81 9.75
N VAL A 8 0.65 -2.97 8.78
CA VAL A 8 0.21 -1.91 7.88
C VAL A 8 -1.13 -1.40 8.40
N SER A 9 -1.23 -0.11 8.71
CA SER A 9 -2.49 0.47 9.18
C SER A 9 -3.50 0.58 8.03
N LYS A 10 -4.80 0.53 8.35
CA LYS A 10 -5.86 0.75 7.34
C LYS A 10 -5.72 2.12 6.67
N ALA A 11 -5.39 3.15 7.45
CA ALA A 11 -5.18 4.50 6.93
C ALA A 11 -4.03 4.55 5.90
N LEU A 12 -2.88 3.93 6.20
CA LEU A 12 -1.75 3.85 5.28
C LEU A 12 -2.11 3.07 4.01
N TYR A 13 -2.80 1.94 4.17
CA TYR A 13 -3.25 1.12 3.05
C TYR A 13 -4.19 1.89 2.12
N VAL A 14 -5.16 2.62 2.66
CA VAL A 14 -6.11 3.41 1.88
C VAL A 14 -5.42 4.59 1.18
N ARG A 15 -4.60 5.38 1.91
CA ARG A 15 -3.92 6.54 1.32
C ARG A 15 -2.98 6.15 0.18
N CYS A 16 -2.08 5.21 0.43
CA CYS A 16 -1.13 4.78 -0.61
C CYS A 16 -1.84 3.97 -1.69
N GLY A 17 -2.82 3.13 -1.32
CA GLY A 17 -3.63 2.38 -2.29
C GLY A 17 -4.30 3.31 -3.32
N ARG A 18 -4.88 4.42 -2.88
CA ARG A 18 -5.44 5.44 -3.77
C ARG A 18 -4.38 6.07 -4.69
N GLN A 19 -3.22 6.44 -4.15
CA GLN A 19 -2.09 6.96 -4.95
C GLN A 19 -1.62 5.95 -6.01
N PHE A 20 -1.57 4.65 -5.70
CA PHE A 20 -1.19 3.60 -6.66
C PHE A 20 -2.22 3.35 -7.74
N LEU A 21 -3.50 3.56 -7.43
CA LEU A 21 -4.59 3.31 -8.35
C LEU A 21 -4.87 4.50 -9.27
N GLY A 22 -4.16 5.62 -9.07
CA GLY A 22 -4.40 6.86 -9.80
C GLY A 22 -5.76 7.48 -9.47
N GLU A 23 -6.35 7.10 -8.34
CA GLU A 23 -7.61 7.65 -7.88
C GLU A 23 -7.34 8.93 -7.08
N ASP A 24 -7.25 10.05 -7.80
CA ASP A 24 -7.62 11.38 -7.28
C ASP A 24 -9.16 11.49 -7.08
N THR A 25 -9.82 10.35 -6.80
CA THR A 25 -11.26 10.30 -6.71
C THR A 25 -11.66 10.59 -5.27
N PRO A 26 -12.42 11.68 -5.03
CA PRO A 26 -12.85 12.04 -3.70
C PRO A 26 -13.73 10.92 -3.12
N ALA A 27 -13.73 10.80 -1.79
CA ALA A 27 -14.33 9.67 -1.07
C ALA A 27 -15.83 9.47 -1.34
N GLU A 28 -16.48 10.49 -1.90
CA GLU A 28 -17.87 10.52 -2.36
C GLU A 28 -18.19 9.58 -3.54
N PHE A 29 -17.19 9.07 -4.27
CA PHE A 29 -17.40 8.06 -5.34
C PHE A 29 -17.25 6.60 -4.89
N LEU A 30 -16.95 6.33 -3.62
CA LEU A 30 -16.66 4.97 -3.13
C LEU A 30 -17.87 4.24 -2.52
N ILE A 31 -19.09 4.74 -2.74
CA ILE A 31 -20.32 4.02 -2.42
C ILE A 31 -21.06 3.77 -3.73
N GLY A 32 -20.93 2.55 -4.27
CA GLY A 32 -21.84 2.03 -5.30
C GLY A 32 -21.28 1.81 -6.71
N SER A 33 -19.99 2.07 -6.97
CA SER A 33 -19.39 1.74 -8.28
C SER A 33 -17.94 1.34 -8.06
N GLN A 34 -17.69 0.06 -7.82
CA GLN A 34 -16.34 -0.47 -7.92
C GLN A 34 -16.03 -0.62 -9.40
N PRO A 35 -15.16 0.20 -10.03
CA PRO A 35 -14.50 -0.28 -11.23
C PRO A 35 -13.73 -1.53 -10.78
N GLU A 36 -13.89 -2.64 -11.50
CA GLU A 36 -13.12 -3.85 -11.22
C GLU A 36 -11.64 -3.47 -11.18
N LEU A 37 -11.10 -3.36 -9.97
CA LEU A 37 -9.70 -3.01 -9.77
C LEU A 37 -8.90 -4.11 -10.44
N ASP A 38 -8.31 -3.78 -11.60
CA ASP A 38 -7.51 -4.69 -12.40
C ASP A 38 -6.60 -5.51 -11.46
N SER A 39 -6.74 -6.83 -11.51
CA SER A 39 -6.02 -7.78 -10.63
C SER A 39 -4.51 -7.50 -10.63
N ASN A 40 -3.97 -6.98 -11.74
CA ASN A 40 -2.58 -6.55 -11.84
C ASN A 40 -2.24 -5.38 -10.88
N ARG A 41 -3.10 -4.36 -10.82
CA ARG A 41 -2.92 -3.20 -9.92
C ARG A 41 -2.97 -3.60 -8.44
N ILE A 42 -3.89 -4.50 -8.08
CA ILE A 42 -3.95 -5.07 -6.72
C ILE A 42 -2.65 -5.80 -6.38
N ASN A 43 -2.10 -6.56 -7.33
CA ASN A 43 -0.85 -7.29 -7.15
C ASN A 43 0.36 -6.36 -6.97
N ILE A 44 0.40 -5.22 -7.67
CA ILE A 44 1.41 -4.17 -7.49
C ILE A 44 1.35 -3.61 -6.07
N VAL A 45 0.16 -3.17 -5.62
CA VAL A 45 -0.03 -2.64 -4.25
C VAL A 45 0.41 -3.66 -3.20
N ARG A 46 0.01 -4.94 -3.35
CA ARG A 46 0.44 -6.03 -2.46
C ARG A 46 1.95 -6.25 -2.48
N ARG A 47 2.63 -6.06 -3.61
CA ARG A 47 4.08 -6.21 -3.74
C ARG A 47 4.81 -5.08 -3.02
N VAL A 48 4.33 -3.85 -3.18
CA VAL A 48 4.88 -2.67 -2.48
C VAL A 48 4.76 -2.85 -0.97
N PHE A 49 3.57 -3.16 -0.45
CA PHE A 49 3.42 -3.31 1.00
C PHE A 49 4.25 -4.45 1.59
N ARG A 50 4.45 -5.55 0.86
CA ARG A 50 5.39 -6.60 1.26
C ARG A 50 6.83 -6.10 1.34
N ARG A 51 7.26 -5.26 0.40
CA ARG A 51 8.60 -4.66 0.43
C ARG A 51 8.72 -3.62 1.55
N ALA A 52 7.71 -2.80 1.77
CA ALA A 52 7.66 -1.84 2.87
C ALA A 52 7.75 -2.53 4.24
N GLN A 53 7.08 -3.68 4.42
CA GLN A 53 7.23 -4.51 5.62
C GLN A 53 8.66 -5.02 5.83
N ARG A 54 9.37 -5.40 4.76
CA ARG A 54 10.79 -5.79 4.86
C ARG A 54 11.67 -4.63 5.29
N ILE A 55 11.43 -3.43 4.77
CA ILE A 55 12.18 -2.21 5.14
C ILE A 55 11.89 -1.80 6.59
N ALA A 56 10.62 -1.85 7.01
CA ALA A 56 10.25 -1.59 8.40
C ALA A 56 10.93 -2.60 9.34
N ARG A 57 10.98 -3.88 8.95
CA ARG A 57 11.63 -4.95 9.70
C ARG A 57 13.14 -4.74 9.80
N SER A 58 13.83 -4.36 8.71
CA SER A 58 15.28 -4.10 8.76
C SER A 58 15.64 -2.92 9.66
N LYS A 59 14.69 -2.02 9.90
CA LYS A 59 14.79 -0.91 10.86
C LYS A 59 14.27 -1.26 12.26
N ASN A 60 14.04 -2.55 12.57
CA ASN A 60 13.48 -3.04 13.83
C ASN A 60 12.13 -2.40 14.24
N ARG A 61 11.32 -1.98 13.26
CA ARG A 61 10.00 -1.39 13.52
C ARG A 61 8.89 -2.43 13.47
N ARG A 62 7.90 -2.26 14.36
CA ARG A 62 6.67 -3.08 14.39
C ARG A 62 5.55 -2.54 13.51
N SER A 63 5.73 -1.40 12.88
CA SER A 63 4.74 -0.78 12.00
C SER A 63 5.40 -0.19 10.77
N VAL A 64 4.71 -0.30 9.63
CA VAL A 64 5.09 0.33 8.38
C VAL A 64 4.71 1.80 8.44
N ILE A 65 5.59 2.68 8.00
CA ILE A 65 5.31 4.12 7.86
C ILE A 65 5.41 4.56 6.39
N ASP A 66 4.98 5.79 6.09
CA ASP A 66 4.93 6.32 4.72
C ASP A 66 6.32 6.24 4.03
N SER A 67 7.42 6.49 4.75
CA SER A 67 8.78 6.37 4.18
C SER A 67 9.11 4.96 3.66
N ASP A 68 8.60 3.92 4.33
CA ASP A 68 8.84 2.53 3.91
C ASP A 68 8.12 2.23 2.61
N VAL A 69 6.93 2.82 2.42
CA VAL A 69 6.15 2.67 1.20
C VAL A 69 6.83 3.42 0.05
N LEU A 70 7.30 4.65 0.27
CA LEU A 70 8.04 5.44 -0.72
C LEU A 70 9.31 4.72 -1.19
N LEU A 71 10.08 4.15 -0.27
CA LEU A 71 11.27 3.35 -0.61
C LEU A 71 10.94 2.00 -1.25
N ALA A 72 9.70 1.52 -1.09
CA ALA A 72 9.23 0.27 -1.68
C ALA A 72 8.64 0.45 -3.10
N MET A 73 8.40 1.69 -3.53
CA MET A 73 7.92 2.01 -4.87
C MET A 73 8.84 1.40 -5.94
N PRO A 74 8.28 0.92 -7.06
CA PRO A 74 9.10 0.67 -8.25
C PRO A 74 9.72 1.99 -8.73
N PRO A 75 10.95 1.97 -9.27
CA PRO A 75 11.54 3.14 -9.91
C PRO A 75 10.63 3.61 -11.05
N GLN A 76 10.36 4.92 -11.10
CA GLN A 76 9.64 5.54 -12.21
C GLN A 76 10.66 5.71 -13.35
N THR A 77 10.51 4.91 -14.41
CA THR A 77 11.26 5.04 -15.66
C THR A 77 10.57 6.00 -16.60
#